data_AF-A0A4Q1R3T3-F1
#
_entry.id   AF-A0A4Q1R3T3-F1
#
_cell.length_a   1.000
_cell.length_b   1.000
_cell.length_c   1.000
_cell.angle_alpha   90.00
_cell.angle_beta   90.00
_cell.angle_gamma   90.00
#
_symmetry.space_group_name_H-M   'P 1'
#
loop_
_entity.id
_entity.type
_entity.pdbx_description
1 polymer ?
#
loop_
_entity_poly.entity_id
_entity_poly.type
_entity_poly.pdbx_seq_one_letter_code
_entity_poly.pdbx_strand_id
1 'polypeptide(L)'
;MGHPLTRPTGFALTEFSSVSRLSWRSWGGPKAVATGRLSGNWCLPRCTGTGYPATIELSRLQRRENVSYYTRAAVRSSHLPPGGHDGQSELSAVRLPLPES
;
A
#
# COMPACT_ATOMS: atom_id res chain seq x y z
N MET A 1 19.86 -4.10 18.20
CA MET A 1 18.81 -5.11 18.01
C MET A 1 17.92 -4.59 16.91
N GLY A 2 17.89 -5.25 15.75
CA GLY A 2 17.18 -4.72 14.60
C GLY A 2 15.67 -4.77 14.80
N HIS A 3 14.97 -3.64 14.65
CA HIS A 3 13.52 -3.65 14.76
C HIS A 3 12.94 -4.49 13.62
N PRO A 4 12.09 -5.48 13.93
CA PRO A 4 11.54 -6.35 12.90
C PRO A 4 10.76 -5.50 11.91
N LEU A 5 10.93 -5.81 10.63
CA LEU A 5 10.14 -5.25 9.55
C LEU A 5 8.65 -5.52 9.89
N THR A 6 7.92 -4.49 10.35
CA THR A 6 6.56 -4.62 10.88
C THR A 6 5.55 -4.70 9.75
N ARG A 7 4.71 -5.74 9.76
CA ARG A 7 3.64 -5.97 8.76
C ARG A 7 2.42 -5.12 9.11
N PRO A 8 2.17 -3.99 8.42
CA PRO A 8 0.98 -3.21 8.71
C PRO A 8 -0.27 -3.93 8.20
N THR A 9 -1.36 -3.89 8.95
CA THR A 9 -2.67 -4.40 8.53
C THR A 9 -3.49 -3.32 7.81
N GLY A 10 -3.02 -2.07 7.82
CA GLY A 10 -3.53 -0.94 7.06
C GLY A 10 -2.61 0.27 7.17
N PHE A 11 -2.63 1.14 6.17
CA PHE A 11 -1.88 2.40 6.14
C PHE A 11 -2.44 3.34 5.07
N ALA A 12 -2.17 4.64 5.23
CA ALA A 12 -2.45 5.64 4.20
C ALA A 12 -1.41 5.53 3.08
N LEU A 13 -1.86 5.39 1.83
CA LEU A 13 -1.00 5.41 0.65
C LEU A 13 -0.70 6.84 0.25
N THR A 14 -1.76 7.65 0.17
CA THR A 14 -1.72 9.08 -0.15
C THR A 14 -2.69 9.80 0.78
N GLU A 15 -2.71 11.13 0.70
CA GLU A 15 -3.67 11.96 1.44
C GLU A 15 -5.15 11.63 1.14
N PHE A 16 -5.44 11.07 -0.04
CA PHE A 16 -6.80 10.71 -0.47
C PHE A 16 -7.08 9.20 -0.50
N SER A 17 -6.06 8.35 -0.33
CA SER A 17 -6.18 6.90 -0.50
C SER A 17 -5.55 6.14 0.66
N SER A 18 -6.30 5.18 1.20
CA SER A 18 -5.88 4.34 2.31
C SER A 18 -6.20 2.87 2.02
N VAL A 19 -5.37 1.98 2.57
CA VAL A 19 -5.59 0.54 2.50
C VAL A 19 -5.78 -0.04 3.89
N SER A 20 -6.70 -1.00 3.98
CA SER A 20 -7.09 -1.65 5.23
C SER A 20 -7.33 -3.15 5.01
N ARG A 21 -7.30 -3.91 6.11
CA ARG A 21 -7.47 -5.38 6.10
C ARG A 21 -6.44 -6.06 5.19
N LEU A 22 -5.20 -5.60 5.26
CA LEU A 22 -4.09 -6.17 4.51
C LEU A 22 -3.75 -7.58 5.03
N SER A 23 -3.73 -8.53 4.12
CA SER A 23 -3.28 -9.90 4.36
C SER A 23 -2.01 -10.15 3.54
N TRP A 24 -0.89 -10.29 4.23
CA TRP A 24 0.43 -10.50 3.62
C TRP A 24 0.60 -11.95 3.17
N ARG A 25 0.77 -12.15 1.86
CA ARG A 25 1.16 -13.44 1.28
C ARG A 25 2.66 -13.66 1.34
N SER A 26 3.44 -12.57 1.21
CA SER A 26 4.90 -12.58 1.29
C SER A 26 5.39 -11.36 2.04
N TRP A 27 6.43 -11.55 2.86
CA TRP A 27 7.04 -10.50 3.70
C TRP A 27 8.52 -10.79 3.96
N GLY A 28 9.33 -9.75 4.12
CA GLY A 28 10.76 -9.88 4.48
C GLY A 28 11.70 -10.19 3.32
N GLY A 29 11.16 -10.40 2.12
CA GLY A 29 11.94 -10.59 0.89
C GLY A 29 12.24 -9.29 0.13
N PRO A 30 12.83 -9.37 -1.07
CA PRO A 30 13.03 -8.21 -1.95
C PRO A 30 11.71 -7.55 -2.36
N LYS A 31 10.61 -8.32 -2.30
CA LYS A 31 9.24 -7.87 -2.51
C LYS A 31 8.34 -8.48 -1.43
N ALA A 32 7.40 -7.69 -0.93
CA ALA A 32 6.31 -8.16 -0.09
C ALA A 32 4.98 -7.94 -0.81
N VAL A 33 4.07 -8.91 -0.72
CA VAL A 33 2.78 -8.85 -1.41
C VAL A 33 1.68 -9.03 -0.38
N ALA A 34 0.74 -8.10 -0.37
CA ALA A 34 -0.48 -8.18 0.42
C ALA A 34 -1.71 -8.01 -0.45
N THR A 35 -2.82 -8.55 0.01
CA THR A 35 -4.16 -8.28 -0.53
C THR A 35 -5.02 -7.64 0.54
N GLY A 36 -5.77 -6.60 0.19
CA GLY A 36 -6.64 -5.92 1.14
C GLY A 36 -7.70 -5.07 0.43
N ARG A 37 -8.15 -4.03 1.12
CA ARG A 37 -9.21 -3.13 0.65
C ARG A 37 -8.67 -1.73 0.49
N LEU A 38 -8.85 -1.15 -0.69
CA LEU A 38 -8.54 0.23 -1.02
C LEU A 38 -9.79 1.09 -0.87
N SER A 39 -9.66 2.16 -0.11
CA SER A 39 -10.71 3.17 0.07
C SER A 39 -10.09 4.55 -0.09
N GLY A 40 -10.83 5.46 -0.70
CA GLY A 40 -10.41 6.83 -0.87
C GLY A 40 -11.57 7.75 -1.21
N ASN A 41 -11.38 9.05 -1.10
CA ASN A 41 -12.44 10.03 -1.36
C ASN A 41 -12.98 9.93 -2.79
N TRP A 42 -12.12 9.58 -3.75
CA TRP A 42 -12.45 9.42 -5.18
C TRP A 42 -13.42 8.27 -5.47
N CYS A 43 -13.54 7.28 -4.58
CA CYS A 43 -14.46 6.17 -4.77
C CYS A 43 -15.77 6.30 -3.98
N LEU A 44 -15.91 7.33 -3.14
CA LEU A 44 -17.13 7.55 -2.39
C LEU A 44 -18.25 8.08 -3.31
N PRO A 45 -19.51 7.66 -3.09
CA PRO A 45 -19.97 6.70 -2.07
C PRO A 45 -19.84 5.22 -2.47
N ARG A 46 -19.37 4.89 -3.69
CA ARG A 46 -19.36 3.52 -4.23
C ARG A 46 -18.51 2.52 -3.42
N CYS A 47 -17.48 2.98 -2.73
CA CYS A 47 -16.59 2.13 -1.92
C CYS A 47 -16.88 2.17 -0.41
N THR A 48 -17.94 2.85 0.02
CA THR A 48 -18.34 2.95 1.43
C THR A 48 -18.67 1.56 2.01
N GLY A 49 -18.11 1.22 3.17
CA GLY A 49 -18.35 -0.05 3.87
C GLY A 49 -17.51 -1.24 3.38
N THR A 50 -17.33 -1.38 2.06
CA THR A 50 -16.66 -2.53 1.43
C THR A 50 -15.58 -2.10 0.46
N GLY A 51 -14.66 -1.18 0.77
CA GLY A 51 -13.59 -0.69 -0.13
C GLY A 51 -13.04 -1.68 -1.17
N TYR A 52 -12.60 -1.20 -2.33
CA TYR A 52 -12.30 -2.07 -3.47
C TYR A 52 -11.19 -3.08 -3.18
N PRO A 53 -11.32 -4.34 -3.65
CA PRO A 53 -10.25 -5.31 -3.51
C PRO A 53 -9.01 -4.80 -4.25
N ALA A 54 -7.88 -4.76 -3.54
CA ALA A 54 -6.62 -4.30 -4.05
C ALA A 54 -5.48 -5.21 -3.62
N THR A 55 -4.50 -5.36 -4.50
CA THR A 55 -3.23 -6.04 -4.24
C THR A 55 -2.16 -4.98 -4.06
N ILE A 56 -1.42 -5.07 -2.97
CA ILE A 56 -0.35 -4.16 -2.60
C ILE A 56 0.96 -4.93 -2.75
N GLU A 57 1.84 -4.48 -3.62
CA GLU A 57 3.22 -4.95 -3.73
C GLU A 57 4.13 -3.88 -3.14
N LEU A 58 4.80 -4.23 -2.04
CA LEU A 58 5.92 -3.44 -1.53
C LEU A 58 7.22 -3.94 -2.15
N SER A 59 8.02 -3.00 -2.62
CA SER A 59 9.31 -3.27 -3.26
C SER A 59 10.33 -2.20 -2.86
N ARG A 60 11.59 -2.35 -3.31
CA ARG A 60 12.70 -1.47 -2.93
C ARG A 60 12.94 -1.48 -1.41
N LEU A 61 13.24 -2.68 -0.90
CA LEU A 61 13.67 -2.88 0.48
C LEU A 61 14.96 -2.08 0.73
N GLN A 62 14.86 -1.05 1.56
CA GLN A 62 15.98 -0.26 2.03
C GLN A 62 16.31 -0.76 3.44
N ARG A 63 17.59 -1.07 3.65
CA ARG A 63 18.11 -1.40 4.98
C ARG A 63 18.82 -0.16 5.52
N ARG A 64 18.38 0.35 6.66
CA ARG A 64 19.03 1.43 7.40
C ARG A 64 19.44 0.88 8.75
N GLU A 65 20.74 0.81 9.01
CA GLU A 65 21.33 0.47 10.31
C GLU A 65 20.70 -0.77 10.98
N ASN A 66 19.62 -0.58 11.75
CA ASN A 66 18.90 -1.63 12.47
C ASN A 66 17.50 -1.93 11.94
N VAL A 67 17.00 -1.23 10.91
CA VAL A 67 15.64 -1.41 10.37
C VAL A 67 15.70 -1.71 8.88
N SER A 68 14.79 -2.55 8.42
CA SER A 68 14.51 -2.69 6.99
C SER A 68 13.12 -2.10 6.75
N TYR A 69 12.92 -1.39 5.64
CA TYR A 69 11.61 -0.88 5.23
C TYR A 69 11.51 -0.84 3.71
N TYR A 70 10.29 -0.96 3.19
CA TYR A 70 10.05 -0.79 1.77
C TYR A 70 9.79 0.68 1.46
N THR A 71 10.43 1.19 0.41
CA THR A 71 10.28 2.61 0.00
C THR A 71 9.27 2.80 -1.12
N ARG A 72 8.86 1.71 -1.78
CA ARG A 72 7.92 1.75 -2.90
C ARG A 72 6.75 0.82 -2.63
N ALA A 73 5.55 1.35 -2.80
CA ALA A 73 4.31 0.59 -2.84
C ALA A 73 3.68 0.70 -4.23
N ALA A 74 3.25 -0.44 -4.76
CA ALA A 74 2.48 -0.53 -5.98
C ALA A 74 1.14 -1.17 -5.65
N VAL A 75 0.06 -0.49 -5.98
CA VAL A 75 -1.30 -0.93 -5.69
C VAL A 75 -2.02 -1.23 -7.00
N ARG A 76 -2.59 -2.42 -7.06
CA ARG A 76 -3.32 -2.93 -8.22
C ARG A 76 -4.74 -3.26 -7.80
N SER A 77 -5.71 -2.56 -8.36
CA SER A 77 -7.13 -2.89 -8.19
C SER A 77 -7.80 -2.90 -9.56
N SER A 78 -8.63 -3.91 -9.80
CA SER A 78 -9.44 -4.06 -11.01
C SER A 78 -10.62 -3.08 -11.06
N HIS A 79 -10.95 -2.45 -9.93
CA HIS A 79 -12.07 -1.50 -9.82
C HIS A 79 -11.64 -0.04 -9.89
N LEU A 80 -10.36 0.22 -10.12
CA LEU A 80 -9.89 1.57 -10.45
C LEU A 80 -10.37 1.91 -11.86
N PRO A 81 -11.10 3.02 -12.07
CA PRO A 81 -11.55 3.41 -13.39
C PRO A 81 -10.32 3.65 -14.30
N PRO A 82 -10.25 2.99 -15.48
CA PRO A 82 -9.20 3.29 -16.45
C PRO A 82 -9.44 4.72 -16.96
N GLY A 83 -8.61 5.67 -16.55
CA GLY A 83 -8.71 7.07 -16.99
C GLY A 83 -9.44 8.03 -16.05
N GLY A 84 -9.75 7.63 -14.81
CA GLY A 84 -10.00 8.63 -13.77
C GLY A 84 -8.68 9.34 -13.48
N HIS A 85 -8.56 10.60 -13.93
CA HIS A 85 -7.36 11.43 -13.80
C HIS A 85 -6.60 11.09 -12.50
N ASP A 86 -5.37 10.59 -12.62
CA ASP A 86 -4.40 10.41 -11.53
C ASP A 86 -4.38 9.07 -10.76
N GLY A 87 -5.51 8.44 -10.41
CA GLY A 87 -5.51 7.36 -9.41
C GLY A 87 -4.61 6.13 -9.67
N GLN A 88 -4.75 5.45 -10.83
CA GLN A 88 -4.02 4.20 -11.11
C GLN A 88 -2.51 4.41 -11.31
N SER A 89 -2.11 5.54 -11.91
CA SER A 89 -0.70 5.87 -12.14
C SER A 89 -0.01 6.27 -10.84
N GLU A 90 -0.66 7.07 -10.01
CA GLU A 90 -0.15 7.43 -8.68
C GLU A 90 0.00 6.19 -7.79
N LEU A 91 -1.03 5.36 -7.76
CA LEU A 91 -1.08 4.14 -6.96
C LEU A 91 -0.11 3.05 -7.45
N SER A 92 0.35 3.10 -8.71
CA SER A 92 1.30 2.12 -9.26
C SER A 92 2.72 2.28 -8.72
N ALA A 93 3.09 3.45 -8.20
CA ALA A 93 4.45 3.75 -7.77
C ALA A 93 4.50 4.75 -6.61
N VAL A 94 3.63 4.57 -5.62
CA VAL A 94 3.58 5.39 -4.41
C VAL A 94 4.90 5.30 -3.66
N ARG A 95 5.47 6.46 -3.33
CA ARG A 95 6.56 6.54 -2.35
C ARG A 95 5.94 6.55 -0.97
N LEU A 96 6.25 5.53 -0.19
CA LEU A 96 5.81 5.51 1.19
C LEU A 96 6.62 6.52 2.00
N PRO A 97 5.98 7.36 2.83
CA PRO A 97 6.71 8.13 3.82
C PRO A 97 7.47 7.14 4.72
N LEU A 98 8.71 7.50 5.06
CA LEU A 98 9.50 6.73 5.99
C LEU A 98 8.77 6.70 7.33
N PRO A 99 8.69 5.56 8.04
CA PRO A 99 8.17 5.57 9.39
C PRO A 99 9.02 6.54 10.22
N GLU A 100 8.35 7.52 10.82
CA GLU A 100 8.95 8.46 11.76
C GLU A 100 9.42 7.64 12.97
N SER A 101 10.72 7.75 13.28
CA SER A 101 11.43 6.96 14.31
C SER A 101 10.81 7.05 15.70
#